data_AF-A0A7V3SMG4-F1
#
_entry.id   AF-A0A7V3SMG4-F1
#
_cell.length_a   1.000
_cell.length_b   1.000
_cell.length_c   1.000
_cell.angle_alpha   90.00
_cell.angle_beta   90.00
_cell.angle_gamma   90.00
#
_symmetry.space_group_name_H-M   'P 1'
#
loop_
_entity.id
_entity.type
_entity.pdbx_description
1 polymer ?
#
loop_
_entity_poly.entity_id
_entity_poly.type
_entity_poly.pdbx_seq_one_letter_code
_entity_poly.pdbx_strand_id
1 'polypeptide(L)'
;MRQIGNTKFRSAFTLVELLVVMAITAVMLGLLLGPMLQSFNFTRRVQRVAQAQDTARDLMETISREIADAAYVFDNSRVLNPLTTSNPVNDATLQFTLVDQRGNPVTFYLPYTKIDFVLPERATANGMGITDPTDGSDYVPPDRRVGKPPLLPVLAGRTVVRYFIARRDPSRPYSNRNEQLLATAALDNPYILWRAQFVLYERDGNGQYVPNTKLFKLDDNGQPIIDEPWFFYDTRTAPNGKSYMQNWLEVSRPVTEVQDIDLLNVRYDQRTGQIVQVTPLIQFLPGLVTDDPAVPTNLDDAANEVPNAIPTAYTTKKGGWSSPFVVTVYRNGFSTVYMTGDVNGQLMVARGASDAFRFNITAYQLMQSAGCYDEGTWNAGVCSNLPDPWIQGSGSWERNPTSLDAPYPYLPFNVDPRSGTVSFAIPAVAVFRPGEKPVFEYLARNTRVDESGRRYLLLSEPDINNTASNNRQSPLKLLQTVSIVPGSERIWGPDQTTPPGVEPRLVPYTRVPWNVTPGPNQYRINYRGTSNGHPTLQTGYVEFWSQWQVPSGTRADGTPYDLLRVTYAIQANTSNDVVKVDYMTRSQYTLAISIKLYDPTTGDPLLMSLTTQVRVRNLLR
;
A
#
# COMPACT_ATOMS: atom_id res chain seq x y z
N MET A 1 48.84 93.45 -53.05
CA MET A 1 49.16 92.35 -52.12
C MET A 1 47.92 92.03 -51.28
N ARG A 2 47.56 90.74 -51.27
CA ARG A 2 46.86 89.94 -50.23
C ARG A 2 45.48 90.32 -49.65
N GLN A 3 44.64 89.28 -49.66
CA GLN A 3 43.38 89.00 -48.95
C GLN A 3 43.40 89.26 -47.44
N ILE A 4 42.19 89.44 -46.86
CA ILE A 4 41.48 88.64 -45.83
C ILE A 4 40.43 89.60 -45.23
N GLY A 5 39.17 89.28 -44.95
CA GLY A 5 38.44 88.02 -44.96
C GLY A 5 36.97 88.35 -44.64
N ASN A 6 36.08 87.55 -45.21
CA ASN A 6 34.64 87.71 -45.16
C ASN A 6 34.12 87.16 -43.81
N THR A 7 33.66 88.00 -42.88
CA THR A 7 32.98 87.55 -41.67
C THR A 7 31.51 87.26 -41.99
N LYS A 8 31.20 85.98 -42.19
CA LYS A 8 29.82 85.45 -42.29
C LYS A 8 29.04 85.80 -41.02
N PHE A 9 27.90 86.49 -41.18
CA PHE A 9 26.86 86.59 -40.16
C PHE A 9 26.33 85.18 -39.84
N ARG A 10 26.32 84.81 -38.55
CA ARG A 10 25.62 83.62 -38.06
C ARG A 10 24.13 83.95 -38.02
N SER A 11 23.35 83.34 -38.91
CA SER A 11 21.89 83.36 -38.85
C SER A 11 21.43 82.62 -37.59
N ALA A 12 20.71 83.30 -36.70
CA ALA A 12 20.01 82.65 -35.59
C ALA A 12 18.75 81.95 -36.13
N PHE A 13 18.49 80.73 -35.67
CA PHE A 13 17.35 79.92 -36.07
C PHE A 13 16.02 80.61 -35.70
N THR A 14 15.05 80.52 -36.61
CA THR A 14 13.69 81.01 -36.38
C THR A 14 12.94 80.08 -35.41
N LEU A 15 11.97 80.62 -34.67
CA LEU A 15 11.17 79.83 -33.71
C LEU A 15 10.46 78.64 -34.38
N VAL A 16 10.05 78.80 -35.64
CA VAL A 16 9.46 77.73 -36.46
C VAL A 16 10.46 76.63 -36.77
N GLU A 17 11.71 76.96 -37.13
CA GLU A 17 12.77 75.95 -37.34
C GLU A 17 13.06 75.15 -36.07
N LEU A 18 13.08 75.80 -34.91
CA LEU A 18 13.27 75.13 -33.62
C LEU A 18 12.12 74.16 -33.30
N LEU A 19 10.87 74.56 -33.59
CA LEU A 19 9.68 73.73 -33.40
C LEU A 19 9.67 72.52 -34.35
N VAL A 20 10.04 72.73 -35.62
CA VAL A 20 10.13 71.66 -36.62
C VAL A 20 11.25 70.67 -36.25
N VAL A 21 12.41 71.16 -35.83
CA VAL A 21 13.51 70.30 -35.36
C VAL A 21 13.07 69.50 -34.14
N MET A 22 12.39 70.10 -33.16
CA MET A 22 11.86 69.36 -32.00
C MET A 22 10.82 68.32 -32.41
N ALA A 23 9.92 68.64 -33.34
CA ALA A 23 8.91 67.70 -33.84
C ALA A 23 9.54 66.52 -34.59
N ILE A 24 10.49 66.78 -35.51
CA ILE A 24 11.22 65.74 -36.23
C ILE A 24 12.06 64.90 -35.26
N THR A 25 12.70 65.54 -34.28
CA THR A 25 13.48 64.82 -33.26
C THR A 25 12.59 63.93 -32.41
N ALA A 26 11.40 64.38 -32.01
CA ALA A 26 10.43 63.56 -31.27
C ALA A 26 9.92 62.37 -32.10
N VAL A 27 9.66 62.57 -33.39
CA VAL A 27 9.26 61.48 -34.31
C VAL A 27 10.41 60.50 -34.51
N MET A 28 11.64 60.97 -34.73
CA MET A 28 12.81 60.12 -34.86
C MET A 28 13.13 59.36 -33.57
N LEU A 29 13.05 60.02 -32.40
CA LEU A 29 13.21 59.35 -31.10
C LEU A 29 12.13 58.30 -30.91
N GLY A 30 10.86 58.60 -31.24
CA GLY A 30 9.75 57.64 -31.13
C GLY A 30 9.94 56.41 -32.03
N LEU A 31 10.37 56.62 -33.28
CA LEU A 31 10.63 55.54 -34.25
C LEU A 31 11.85 54.68 -33.87
N LEU A 32 12.87 55.25 -33.21
CA LEU A 32 14.03 54.50 -32.72
C LEU A 32 13.78 53.80 -31.38
N LEU A 33 13.14 54.48 -30.42
CA LEU A 33 12.95 53.97 -29.06
C LEU A 33 11.82 52.94 -28.96
N GLY A 34 10.77 53.04 -29.78
CA GLY A 34 9.68 52.06 -29.79
C GLY A 34 10.16 50.62 -30.02
N PRO A 35 10.87 50.34 -31.12
CA PRO A 35 11.44 49.01 -31.38
C PRO A 35 12.49 48.57 -30.35
N MET A 36 13.26 49.51 -29.77
CA MET A 36 14.25 49.21 -28.75
C MET A 36 13.62 48.74 -27.43
N LEU A 37 12.55 49.41 -26.98
CA LEU A 37 11.77 49.00 -25.80
C LEU A 37 11.10 47.64 -26.01
N GLN A 38 10.56 47.39 -27.20
CA GLN A 38 9.99 46.09 -27.57
C GLN A 38 11.06 44.99 -27.55
N SER A 39 12.27 45.27 -28.03
CA SER A 39 13.39 44.32 -28.03
C SER A 39 13.83 43.94 -26.61
N PHE A 40 13.94 44.90 -25.69
CA PHE A 40 14.25 44.62 -24.29
C PHE A 40 13.17 43.78 -23.59
N ASN A 41 11.89 44.06 -23.88
CA ASN A 41 10.78 43.27 -23.35
C ASN A 41 10.81 41.83 -23.88
N PHE A 42 11.11 41.65 -25.17
CA PHE A 42 11.29 40.33 -25.77
C PHE A 42 12.45 39.56 -25.14
N THR A 43 13.63 40.19 -24.97
CA THR A 43 14.77 39.54 -24.32
C THR A 43 14.46 39.13 -22.88
N ARG A 44 13.80 39.99 -22.09
CA ARG A 44 13.38 39.65 -20.72
C ARG A 44 12.38 38.51 -20.68
N ARG A 45 11.45 38.45 -21.65
CA ARG A 45 10.50 37.34 -21.78
C ARG A 45 11.22 36.03 -22.10
N VAL A 46 12.11 36.03 -23.09
CA VAL A 46 12.87 34.83 -23.48
C VAL A 46 13.71 34.31 -22.31
N GLN A 47 14.39 35.20 -21.58
CA GLN A 47 15.17 34.83 -20.40
C GLN A 47 14.32 34.19 -19.30
N ARG A 48 13.12 34.73 -19.02
CA ARG A 48 12.21 34.15 -18.02
C ARG A 48 11.66 32.79 -18.43
N VAL A 49 11.26 32.64 -19.69
CA VAL A 49 10.76 31.35 -20.20
C VAL A 49 11.87 30.30 -20.15
N ALA A 50 13.10 30.64 -20.53
CA ALA A 50 14.25 29.75 -20.42
C ALA A 50 14.55 29.37 -18.97
N GLN A 51 14.60 30.35 -18.05
CA GLN A 51 14.83 30.10 -16.63
C GLN A 51 13.76 29.16 -16.04
N ALA A 52 12.49 29.37 -16.38
CA ALA A 52 11.41 28.52 -15.92
C ALA A 52 11.47 27.11 -16.51
N GLN A 53 11.89 26.95 -17.77
CA GLN A 53 12.15 25.64 -18.38
C GLN A 53 13.24 24.88 -17.65
N ASP A 54 14.36 25.54 -17.40
CA ASP A 54 15.50 24.91 -16.74
C ASP A 54 15.16 24.56 -15.29
N THR A 55 14.42 25.44 -14.60
CA THR A 55 13.87 25.15 -13.26
C THR A 55 12.91 23.95 -13.30
N ALA A 56 12.00 23.88 -14.28
CA ALA A 56 11.07 22.76 -14.42
C ALA A 56 11.79 21.43 -14.64
N ARG A 57 12.83 21.44 -15.49
CA ARG A 57 13.65 20.26 -15.79
C ARG A 57 14.45 19.81 -14.57
N ASP A 58 15.10 20.74 -13.87
CA ASP A 58 15.88 20.45 -12.67
C ASP A 58 15.00 19.94 -11.53
N LEU A 59 13.82 20.53 -11.34
CA LEU A 59 12.81 20.05 -10.41
C LEU A 59 12.34 18.64 -10.77
N MET A 60 12.01 18.42 -12.04
CA MET A 60 11.57 17.11 -12.52
C MET A 60 12.64 16.06 -12.27
N GLU A 61 13.89 16.34 -12.63
CA GLU A 61 15.01 15.42 -12.43
C GLU A 61 15.25 15.15 -10.94
N THR A 62 15.29 16.18 -10.12
CA THR A 62 15.52 16.07 -8.68
C THR A 62 14.43 15.26 -7.98
N ILE A 63 13.15 15.62 -8.20
CA ILE A 63 12.02 14.91 -7.59
C ILE A 63 11.96 13.47 -8.09
N SER A 64 12.15 13.25 -9.40
CA SER A 64 12.15 11.90 -9.97
C SER A 64 13.26 11.04 -9.39
N ARG A 65 14.45 11.61 -9.17
CA ARG A 65 15.57 10.90 -8.56
C ARG A 65 15.28 10.56 -7.10
N GLU A 66 14.79 11.50 -6.30
CA GLU A 66 14.47 11.24 -4.89
C GLU A 66 13.35 10.20 -4.74
N ILE A 67 12.31 10.24 -5.58
CA ILE A 67 11.23 9.22 -5.61
C ILE A 67 11.79 7.87 -6.07
N ALA A 68 12.64 7.84 -7.09
CA ALA A 68 13.23 6.59 -7.58
C ALA A 68 14.10 5.91 -6.51
N ASP A 69 14.81 6.71 -5.71
CA ASP A 69 15.69 6.23 -4.65
C ASP A 69 14.95 5.90 -3.35
N ALA A 70 13.67 6.30 -3.21
CA ALA A 70 12.87 6.08 -2.01
C ALA A 70 12.78 4.60 -1.62
N ALA A 71 12.93 4.34 -0.31
CA ALA A 71 12.76 3.03 0.30
C ALA A 71 11.31 2.72 0.66
N TYR A 72 10.48 3.74 0.86
CA TYR A 72 9.06 3.60 1.12
C TYR A 72 8.31 4.81 0.57
N VAL A 73 7.10 4.62 0.05
CA VAL A 73 6.21 5.71 -0.34
C VAL A 73 4.88 5.50 0.36
N PHE A 74 4.35 6.55 0.98
CA PHE A 74 3.06 6.48 1.66
C PHE A 74 1.92 6.29 0.65
N ASP A 75 0.85 5.65 1.10
CA ASP A 75 -0.35 5.49 0.28
C ASP A 75 -1.03 6.86 0.12
N ASN A 76 -1.19 7.28 -1.14
CA ASN A 76 -1.80 8.54 -1.52
C ASN A 76 -3.18 8.34 -2.18
N SER A 77 -3.62 7.08 -2.37
CA SER A 77 -4.88 6.75 -3.06
C SER A 77 -6.04 6.53 -2.10
N ARG A 78 -5.78 6.34 -0.80
CA ARG A 78 -6.85 6.14 0.19
C ARG A 78 -7.74 7.37 0.24
N VAL A 79 -8.98 7.23 -0.22
CA VAL A 79 -10.03 8.22 -0.03
C VAL A 79 -10.56 8.06 1.39
N LEU A 80 -10.28 9.03 2.25
CA LEU A 80 -10.91 9.14 3.55
C LEU A 80 -12.38 9.49 3.33
N ASN A 81 -13.22 8.61 3.85
CA ASN A 81 -14.67 8.62 3.90
C ASN A 81 -15.36 9.97 3.52
N PRO A 82 -16.24 10.01 2.49
CA PRO A 82 -16.97 11.21 2.05
C PRO A 82 -18.08 11.69 3.02
N LEU A 83 -18.13 11.20 4.26
CA LEU A 83 -19.30 11.34 5.14
C LEU A 83 -19.41 12.66 5.91
N THR A 84 -18.46 13.59 5.81
CA THR A 84 -18.59 14.93 6.45
C THR A 84 -18.16 16.10 5.59
N THR A 85 -17.61 15.88 4.40
CA THR A 85 -17.25 16.94 3.46
C THR A 85 -17.71 16.57 2.06
N SER A 86 -18.33 17.52 1.36
CA SER A 86 -18.76 17.37 -0.05
C SER A 86 -17.60 17.15 -1.06
N ASN A 87 -16.36 17.01 -0.57
CA ASN A 87 -15.18 16.69 -1.36
C ASN A 87 -14.47 15.47 -0.73
N PRO A 88 -14.13 14.43 -1.51
CA PRO A 88 -13.33 13.31 -1.03
C PRO A 88 -11.93 13.82 -0.65
N VAL A 89 -11.59 13.71 0.63
CA VAL A 89 -10.22 13.95 1.12
C VAL A 89 -9.47 12.64 0.92
N ASN A 90 -8.34 12.63 0.21
CA ASN A 90 -7.43 11.49 0.21
C ASN A 90 -6.17 11.85 1.00
N ASP A 91 -5.36 10.85 1.32
CA ASP A 91 -4.12 11.02 2.09
C ASP A 91 -3.14 12.00 1.41
N ALA A 92 -3.33 12.34 0.12
CA ALA A 92 -2.56 13.31 -0.66
C ALA A 92 -3.31 14.62 -0.99
N THR A 93 -4.41 14.92 -0.29
CA THR A 93 -5.20 16.14 -0.47
C THR A 93 -4.67 17.27 0.39
N LEU A 94 -4.60 18.48 -0.19
CA LEU A 94 -4.33 19.72 0.53
C LEU A 94 -5.47 20.72 0.38
N GLN A 95 -5.59 21.60 1.37
CA GLN A 95 -6.51 22.72 1.38
C GLN A 95 -5.88 23.95 0.72
N PHE A 96 -6.64 24.60 -0.16
CA PHE A 96 -6.26 25.81 -0.87
C PHE A 96 -7.32 26.89 -0.66
N THR A 97 -6.93 28.02 -0.09
CA THR A 97 -7.80 29.21 0.01
C THR A 97 -7.38 30.22 -1.05
N LEU A 98 -8.29 30.50 -1.97
CA LEU A 98 -8.16 31.47 -3.06
C LEU A 98 -9.10 32.63 -2.82
N VAL A 99 -8.97 33.69 -3.62
CA VAL A 99 -9.85 34.84 -3.59
C VAL A 99 -10.52 34.99 -4.95
N ASP A 100 -11.85 35.15 -4.96
CA ASP A 100 -12.61 35.44 -6.18
C ASP A 100 -12.33 36.86 -6.70
N GLN A 101 -12.83 37.22 -7.89
CA GLN A 101 -12.62 38.57 -8.43
C GLN A 101 -13.32 39.69 -7.63
N ARG A 102 -14.16 39.34 -6.64
CA ARG A 102 -14.86 40.25 -5.75
C ARG A 102 -14.17 40.40 -4.39
N GLY A 103 -13.07 39.69 -4.15
CA GLY A 103 -12.34 39.72 -2.90
C GLY A 103 -12.80 38.69 -1.85
N ASN A 104 -13.73 37.78 -2.19
CA ASN A 104 -14.21 36.77 -1.24
C ASN A 104 -13.29 35.55 -1.21
N PRO A 105 -12.89 35.05 -0.02
CA PRO A 105 -12.11 33.83 0.09
C PRO A 105 -12.97 32.58 -0.22
N VAL A 106 -12.43 31.66 -1.00
CA VAL A 106 -13.05 30.38 -1.37
C VAL A 106 -12.06 29.25 -1.12
N THR A 107 -12.51 28.16 -0.50
CA THR A 107 -11.65 27.02 -0.12
C THR A 107 -11.88 25.82 -1.02
N PHE A 108 -10.79 25.21 -1.47
CA PHE A 108 -10.77 24.02 -2.33
C PHE A 108 -9.92 22.93 -1.68
N TYR A 109 -10.25 21.68 -1.95
CA TYR A 109 -9.47 20.51 -1.55
C TYR A 109 -9.01 19.80 -2.83
N LEU A 110 -7.71 19.81 -3.09
CA LEU A 110 -7.16 19.27 -4.34
C LEU A 110 -6.32 18.02 -4.03
N PRO A 111 -6.68 16.84 -4.58
CA PRO A 111 -5.93 15.60 -4.37
C PRO A 111 -4.62 15.59 -5.15
N TYR A 112 -3.71 14.70 -4.74
CA TYR A 112 -2.41 14.47 -5.39
C TYR A 112 -1.50 15.71 -5.40
N THR A 113 -1.71 16.65 -4.48
CA THR A 113 -0.93 17.89 -4.34
C THR A 113 0.20 17.78 -3.33
N LYS A 114 0.32 16.63 -2.67
CA LYS A 114 1.48 16.23 -1.90
C LYS A 114 1.90 14.78 -2.18
N ILE A 115 3.15 14.46 -1.87
CA ILE A 115 3.68 13.11 -1.80
C ILE A 115 4.60 13.00 -0.60
N ASP A 116 4.47 11.88 0.13
CA ASP A 116 5.32 11.52 1.25
C ASP A 116 6.08 10.24 0.91
N PHE A 117 7.39 10.26 1.10
CA PHE A 117 8.24 9.08 0.92
C PHE A 117 9.43 9.11 1.86
N VAL A 118 10.01 7.95 2.10
CA VAL A 118 11.13 7.75 3.01
C VAL A 118 12.36 7.42 2.18
N LEU A 119 13.42 8.17 2.42
CA LEU A 119 14.72 7.89 1.83
C LEU A 119 15.37 6.69 2.52
N PRO A 120 16.20 5.92 1.81
CA PRO A 120 16.88 4.76 2.37
C PRO A 120 17.81 5.16 3.52
N GLU A 121 17.93 4.27 4.50
CA GLU A 121 18.83 4.48 5.63
C GLU A 121 20.28 4.48 5.14
N ARG A 122 21.02 5.56 5.43
CA ARG A 122 22.47 5.55 5.28
C ARG A 122 23.03 4.88 6.52
N ALA A 123 23.55 3.66 6.37
CA ALA A 123 24.00 2.79 7.45
C ALA A 123 24.64 3.57 8.63
N THR A 124 24.05 3.46 9.81
CA THR A 124 24.75 3.76 11.06
C THR A 124 25.39 2.49 11.59
N ALA A 125 26.57 2.61 12.20
CA ALA A 125 27.47 1.51 12.50
C ALA A 125 26.92 0.39 13.42
N ASN A 126 25.73 0.55 14.03
CA ASN A 126 25.25 -0.32 15.12
C ASN A 126 23.81 -0.86 14.98
N GLY A 127 23.11 -0.66 13.85
CA GLY A 127 21.72 -1.14 13.67
C GLY A 127 21.63 -2.40 12.82
N MET A 128 21.35 -3.57 13.42
CA MET A 128 21.14 -4.84 12.68
C MET A 128 19.65 -5.08 12.30
N GLY A 129 18.78 -4.08 12.50
CA GLY A 129 17.35 -4.11 12.20
C GLY A 129 17.00 -3.37 10.91
N ILE A 130 15.95 -3.84 10.22
CA ILE A 130 15.21 -2.97 9.29
C ILE A 130 14.42 -2.01 10.18
N THR A 131 14.34 -0.72 9.88
CA THR A 131 13.44 0.20 10.61
C THR A 131 12.09 0.25 9.88
N ASP A 132 10.97 0.10 10.59
CA ASP A 132 9.65 0.35 10.03
C ASP A 132 9.45 1.89 9.88
N PRO A 133 9.24 2.38 8.65
CA PRO A 133 9.11 3.81 8.38
C PRO A 133 7.81 4.43 8.92
N THR A 134 6.82 3.63 9.29
CA THR A 134 5.48 4.07 9.70
C THR A 134 5.31 4.21 11.21
N ASP A 135 6.11 3.51 12.01
CA ASP A 135 6.08 3.58 13.47
C ASP A 135 7.47 3.85 14.10
N GLY A 136 8.55 3.82 13.30
CA GLY A 136 9.91 4.08 13.72
C GLY A 136 10.58 2.94 14.53
N SER A 137 9.91 1.80 14.69
CA SER A 137 10.42 0.63 15.40
C SER A 137 11.39 -0.20 14.54
N ASP A 138 12.17 -1.07 15.18
CA ASP A 138 12.92 -2.09 14.41
C ASP A 138 11.92 -3.12 13.86
N TYR A 139 11.70 -3.10 12.55
CA TYR A 139 10.90 -4.08 11.83
C TYR A 139 11.42 -5.50 12.08
N VAL A 140 10.58 -6.30 12.72
CA VAL A 140 10.76 -7.74 12.89
C VAL A 140 9.94 -8.43 11.81
N PRO A 141 10.55 -8.90 10.71
CA PRO A 141 9.79 -9.59 9.67
C PRO A 141 9.20 -10.91 10.22
N PRO A 142 8.03 -11.36 9.73
CA PRO A 142 7.30 -12.51 10.28
C PRO A 142 8.12 -13.82 10.35
N ASP A 143 9.04 -13.97 9.41
CA ASP A 143 9.98 -15.09 9.24
C ASP A 143 11.18 -15.04 10.21
N ARG A 144 11.33 -14.03 11.08
CA ARG A 144 12.28 -14.06 12.22
C ARG A 144 11.78 -14.88 13.42
N ARG A 145 10.66 -15.61 13.28
CA ARG A 145 10.39 -16.84 14.05
C ARG A 145 11.25 -18.00 13.51
N VAL A 146 12.55 -17.96 13.86
CA VAL A 146 13.62 -19.00 13.73
C VAL A 146 14.17 -19.33 12.32
N GLY A 147 15.50 -19.13 12.16
CA GLY A 147 16.40 -19.74 11.15
C GLY A 147 16.65 -18.91 9.87
N LYS A 148 17.71 -18.09 9.80
CA LYS A 148 17.95 -17.18 8.65
C LYS A 148 19.42 -16.97 8.22
N PRO A 149 19.69 -16.86 6.89
CA PRO A 149 20.81 -16.09 6.31
C PRO A 149 20.47 -14.58 6.08
N PRO A 150 21.44 -13.73 5.68
CA PRO A 150 21.43 -12.26 5.85
C PRO A 150 20.50 -11.43 4.95
N LEU A 151 20.24 -10.21 5.45
CA LEU A 151 19.36 -9.16 4.95
C LEU A 151 19.81 -8.51 3.62
N LEU A 152 19.01 -8.74 2.59
CA LEU A 152 18.64 -7.79 1.54
C LEU A 152 17.10 -7.63 1.67
N PRO A 153 16.51 -6.44 1.46
CA PRO A 153 16.97 -5.33 0.63
C PRO A 153 17.26 -4.03 1.42
N VAL A 154 17.45 -2.92 0.69
CA VAL A 154 17.63 -1.54 1.17
C VAL A 154 16.76 -1.24 2.40
N LEU A 155 17.38 -0.81 3.50
CA LEU A 155 16.69 -0.48 4.75
C LEU A 155 15.95 0.86 4.59
N ALA A 156 14.70 0.96 5.05
CA ALA A 156 14.05 2.26 5.15
C ALA A 156 14.75 3.10 6.21
N GLY A 157 15.02 4.36 5.86
CA GLY A 157 15.41 5.35 6.84
C GLY A 157 14.23 5.76 7.73
N ARG A 158 14.49 6.74 8.60
CA ARG A 158 13.47 7.33 9.49
C ARG A 158 12.97 8.68 8.99
N THR A 159 13.65 9.22 7.99
CA THR A 159 13.44 10.57 7.49
C THR A 159 12.48 10.55 6.32
N VAL A 160 11.31 11.12 6.56
CA VAL A 160 10.30 11.37 5.54
C VAL A 160 10.65 12.64 4.80
N VAL A 161 10.58 12.58 3.47
CA VAL A 161 10.58 13.72 2.57
C VAL A 161 9.15 13.92 2.09
N ARG A 162 8.67 15.17 2.22
CA ARG A 162 7.36 15.59 1.73
C ARG A 162 7.56 16.66 0.67
N TYR A 163 7.01 16.44 -0.52
CA TYR A 163 6.79 17.51 -1.49
C TYR A 163 5.32 17.92 -1.45
N PHE A 164 5.04 19.22 -1.42
CA PHE A 164 3.68 19.73 -1.30
C PHE A 164 3.53 21.15 -1.82
N ILE A 165 2.33 21.51 -2.28
CA ILE A 165 2.02 22.87 -2.72
C ILE A 165 1.47 23.68 -1.55
N ALA A 166 2.04 24.86 -1.28
CA ALA A 166 1.52 25.79 -0.29
C ALA A 166 1.82 27.24 -0.66
N ARG A 167 1.17 28.20 0.02
CA ARG A 167 1.45 29.62 -0.14
C ARG A 167 2.93 29.91 0.16
N ARG A 168 3.52 30.86 -0.57
CA ARG A 168 4.90 31.32 -0.36
C ARG A 168 5.12 31.83 1.07
N ASP A 169 4.14 32.54 1.60
CA ASP A 169 4.04 32.93 3.01
C ASP A 169 2.72 32.38 3.56
N PRO A 170 2.75 31.32 4.39
CA PRO A 170 1.54 30.71 4.94
C PRO A 170 0.78 31.62 5.91
N SER A 171 1.45 32.67 6.45
CA SER A 171 0.83 33.62 7.38
C SER A 171 -0.02 34.69 6.67
N ARG A 172 0.15 34.85 5.35
CA ARG A 172 -0.54 35.86 4.54
C ARG A 172 -1.59 35.23 3.62
N PRO A 173 -2.68 35.95 3.28
CA PRO A 173 -3.66 35.45 2.31
C PRO A 173 -3.03 35.27 0.93
N TYR A 174 -3.67 34.46 0.09
CA TYR A 174 -3.29 34.32 -1.32
C TYR A 174 -3.47 35.65 -2.04
N SER A 175 -2.44 36.05 -2.79
CA SER A 175 -2.51 37.21 -3.68
C SER A 175 -1.62 36.98 -4.89
N ASN A 176 -2.13 37.32 -6.06
CA ASN A 176 -1.40 37.22 -7.30
C ASN A 176 -1.80 38.41 -8.18
N ARG A 177 -0.87 39.36 -8.36
CA ARG A 177 -1.13 40.59 -9.14
C ARG A 177 -1.59 40.33 -10.57
N ASN A 178 -1.25 39.18 -11.15
CA ASN A 178 -1.56 38.86 -12.52
C ASN A 178 -2.95 38.22 -12.68
N GLU A 179 -3.55 37.73 -11.59
CA GLU A 179 -4.91 37.15 -11.60
C GLU A 179 -5.96 38.08 -10.99
N GLN A 180 -5.55 38.95 -10.07
CA GLN A 180 -6.46 39.82 -9.32
C GLN A 180 -6.36 41.26 -9.84
N LEU A 181 -7.35 41.69 -10.64
CA LEU A 181 -7.48 43.06 -11.16
C LEU A 181 -7.50 44.16 -10.07
N LEU A 182 -7.81 43.80 -8.82
CA LEU A 182 -7.90 44.70 -7.67
C LEU A 182 -6.72 44.59 -6.68
N ALA A 183 -5.74 43.71 -6.92
CA ALA A 183 -4.64 43.44 -5.99
C ALA A 183 -3.46 44.43 -6.09
N THR A 184 -3.68 45.64 -6.61
CA THR A 184 -2.62 46.62 -6.91
C THR A 184 -1.84 47.11 -5.68
N ALA A 185 -2.25 46.76 -4.45
CA ALA A 185 -1.56 47.13 -3.21
C ALA A 185 -1.01 45.94 -2.40
N ALA A 186 -1.35 44.68 -2.71
CA ALA A 186 -0.93 43.52 -1.93
C ALA A 186 0.40 42.94 -2.45
N LEU A 187 1.29 42.55 -1.53
CA LEU A 187 2.49 41.79 -1.86
C LEU A 187 2.07 40.41 -2.41
N ASP A 188 2.62 40.02 -3.55
CA ASP A 188 2.37 38.70 -4.14
C ASP A 188 2.68 37.58 -3.16
N ASN A 189 1.73 36.65 -3.05
CA ASN A 189 1.82 35.45 -2.25
C ASN A 189 1.20 34.26 -3.00
N PRO A 190 1.83 33.81 -4.11
CA PRO A 190 1.33 32.70 -4.92
C PRO A 190 1.55 31.35 -4.23
N TYR A 191 0.94 30.31 -4.77
CA TYR A 191 1.22 28.93 -4.36
C TYR A 191 2.49 28.40 -5.04
N ILE A 192 3.41 27.88 -4.24
CA ILE A 192 4.72 27.38 -4.66
C ILE A 192 4.94 25.96 -4.14
N LEU A 193 5.96 25.27 -4.68
CA LEU A 193 6.33 23.93 -4.24
C LEU A 193 7.29 24.04 -3.05
N TRP A 194 6.96 23.31 -2.00
CA TRP A 194 7.77 23.14 -0.80
C TRP A 194 8.31 21.71 -0.73
N ARG A 195 9.49 21.58 -0.14
CA ARG A 195 10.08 20.31 0.27
C ARG A 195 10.32 20.35 1.77
N ALA A 196 9.71 19.45 2.51
CA ALA A 196 9.98 19.24 3.93
C ALA A 196 10.77 17.96 4.16
N GLN A 197 11.59 17.96 5.21
CA GLN A 197 12.32 16.77 5.65
C GLN A 197 12.20 16.62 7.16
N PHE A 198 11.56 15.54 7.62
CA PHE A 198 11.20 15.37 9.03
C PHE A 198 11.18 13.88 9.44
N VAL A 199 10.95 13.62 10.72
CA VAL A 199 10.74 12.27 11.28
C VAL A 199 9.35 12.19 11.90
N LEU A 200 8.67 11.05 11.74
CA LEU A 200 7.35 10.80 12.35
C LEU A 200 7.46 10.50 13.85
N TYR A 201 8.54 9.83 14.27
CA TYR A 201 8.79 9.45 15.65
C TYR A 201 10.18 9.92 16.08
N GLU A 202 10.23 10.67 17.18
CA GLU A 202 11.46 11.09 17.84
C GLU A 202 11.77 10.20 19.03
N ARG A 203 13.03 10.18 19.47
CA ARG A 203 13.39 9.48 20.71
C ARG A 203 13.09 10.39 21.90
N ASP A 204 12.41 9.85 22.90
CA ASP A 204 12.24 10.50 24.18
C ASP A 204 13.54 10.44 25.01
N GLY A 205 13.52 11.07 26.20
CA GLY A 205 14.67 11.05 27.13
C GLY A 205 15.05 9.65 27.64
N ASN A 206 14.16 8.66 27.49
CA ASN A 206 14.39 7.27 27.86
C ASN A 206 14.85 6.41 26.67
N GLY A 207 15.01 7.01 25.49
CA GLY A 207 15.40 6.35 24.26
C GLY A 207 14.28 5.58 23.55
N GLN A 208 13.03 5.69 24.03
CA GLN A 208 11.83 5.13 23.40
C GLN A 208 11.36 6.00 22.24
N TYR A 209 10.77 5.38 21.23
CA TYR A 209 10.20 6.09 20.09
C TYR A 209 8.81 6.61 20.45
N VAL A 210 8.66 7.93 20.38
CA VAL A 210 7.39 8.63 20.63
C VAL A 210 6.99 9.44 19.41
N PRO A 211 5.69 9.57 19.10
CA PRO A 211 5.22 10.42 18.02
C PRO A 211 5.77 11.84 18.10
N ASN A 212 6.15 12.42 16.96
CA ASN A 212 6.67 13.79 16.89
C ASN A 212 5.52 14.81 17.02
N THR A 213 5.13 15.10 18.26
CA THR A 213 4.03 16.01 18.58
C THR A 213 4.31 17.48 18.25
N LYS A 214 5.54 17.84 17.86
CA LYS A 214 5.90 19.19 17.42
C LYS A 214 5.33 19.47 16.03
N LEU A 215 5.30 18.45 15.16
CA LEU A 215 4.83 18.55 13.78
C LEU A 215 3.42 17.99 13.60
N PHE A 216 3.06 16.97 14.38
CA PHE A 216 1.82 16.22 14.20
C PHE A 216 0.90 16.31 15.41
N LYS A 217 -0.40 16.29 15.15
CA LYS A 217 -1.40 15.92 16.15
C LYS A 217 -1.49 14.42 16.22
N LEU A 218 -2.07 13.93 17.30
CA LEU A 218 -2.31 12.50 17.48
C LEU A 218 -3.79 12.19 17.24
N ASP A 219 -4.05 11.02 16.67
CA ASP A 219 -5.40 10.44 16.60
C ASP A 219 -5.81 9.83 17.95
N ASP A 220 -7.01 9.24 18.00
CA ASP A 220 -7.55 8.61 19.20
C ASP A 220 -6.71 7.41 19.69
N ASN A 221 -5.85 6.85 18.83
CA ASN A 221 -4.94 5.75 19.13
C ASN A 221 -3.52 6.25 19.48
N GLY A 222 -3.32 7.56 19.60
CA GLY A 222 -2.02 8.16 19.89
C GLY A 222 -1.04 8.15 18.72
N GLN A 223 -1.50 7.92 17.49
CA GLN A 223 -0.67 7.88 16.27
C GLN A 223 -0.63 9.25 15.58
N PRO A 224 0.49 9.65 14.94
CA PRO A 224 0.60 10.92 14.25
C PRO A 224 -0.36 11.01 13.04
N ILE A 225 -1.12 12.09 12.95
CA ILE A 225 -2.01 12.39 11.81
C ILE A 225 -1.19 12.99 10.67
N ILE A 226 -0.87 12.20 9.66
CA ILE A 226 0.02 12.57 8.53
C ILE A 226 -0.75 13.30 7.42
N ASP A 227 -2.04 13.03 7.33
CA ASP A 227 -2.94 13.33 6.22
C ASP A 227 -3.68 14.68 6.36
N GLU A 228 -3.45 15.46 7.43
CA GLU A 228 -4.16 16.73 7.69
C GLU A 228 -4.02 17.73 6.51
N PRO A 229 -5.10 18.08 5.78
CA PRO A 229 -5.01 18.87 4.55
C PRO A 229 -4.48 20.30 4.71
N TRP A 230 -4.53 20.83 5.93
CA TRP A 230 -4.22 22.22 6.26
C TRP A 230 -3.04 22.34 7.24
N PHE A 231 -2.25 21.27 7.42
CA PHE A 231 -1.14 21.19 8.37
C PHE A 231 -0.19 22.41 8.31
N PHE A 232 0.06 22.92 7.09
CA PHE A 232 1.00 24.03 6.86
C PHE A 232 0.43 25.41 7.20
N TYR A 233 -0.85 25.49 7.55
CA TYR A 233 -1.53 26.72 7.94
C TYR A 233 -2.04 26.68 9.39
N ASP A 234 -1.68 25.65 10.13
CA ASP A 234 -2.18 25.47 11.48
C ASP A 234 -1.46 26.37 12.49
N THR A 235 -2.18 27.38 12.97
CA THR A 235 -1.68 28.37 13.93
C THR A 235 -1.83 27.93 15.39
N ARG A 236 -2.43 26.76 15.66
CA ARG A 236 -2.54 26.22 17.02
C ARG A 236 -1.16 25.93 17.59
N THR A 237 -1.01 26.16 18.89
CA THR A 237 0.26 25.96 19.61
C THR A 237 0.55 24.47 19.81
N ALA A 238 1.74 24.04 19.39
CA ALA A 238 2.27 22.71 19.64
C ALA A 238 2.93 22.64 21.05
N PRO A 239 3.23 21.44 21.58
CA PRO A 239 3.78 21.28 22.94
C PRO A 239 5.11 22.01 23.20
N ASN A 240 5.85 22.37 22.14
CA ASN A 240 7.09 23.15 22.25
C ASN A 240 6.89 24.67 22.32
N GLY A 241 5.64 25.15 22.41
CA GLY A 241 5.29 26.57 22.54
C GLY A 241 5.28 27.36 21.22
N LYS A 242 5.70 26.76 20.10
CA LYS A 242 5.55 27.32 18.75
C LYS A 242 4.24 26.85 18.12
N SER A 243 3.74 27.54 17.11
CA SER A 243 2.61 26.99 16.33
C SER A 243 3.06 25.82 15.45
N TYR A 244 2.13 24.93 15.09
CA TYR A 244 2.40 23.86 14.13
C TYR A 244 2.96 24.41 12.80
N MET A 245 2.38 25.51 12.28
CA MET A 245 2.87 26.23 11.10
C MET A 245 4.34 26.65 11.25
N GLN A 246 4.75 27.19 12.40
CA GLN A 246 6.13 27.58 12.64
C GLN A 246 7.08 26.38 12.65
N ASN A 247 6.69 25.29 13.30
CA ASN A 247 7.48 24.05 13.30
C ASN A 247 7.61 23.46 11.87
N TRP A 248 6.54 23.52 11.08
CA TRP A 248 6.56 23.08 9.68
C TRP A 248 7.45 23.97 8.81
N LEU A 249 7.44 25.29 9.01
CA LEU A 249 8.35 26.20 8.31
C LEU A 249 9.83 25.91 8.62
N GLU A 250 10.16 25.48 9.85
CA GLU A 250 11.54 25.16 10.25
C GLU A 250 12.11 23.92 9.54
N VAL A 251 11.24 22.98 9.14
CA VAL A 251 11.64 21.75 8.44
C VAL A 251 11.41 21.79 6.94
N SER A 252 10.88 22.90 6.42
CA SER A 252 10.47 23.06 5.02
C SER A 252 11.31 24.12 4.30
N ARG A 253 11.56 23.91 3.01
CA ARG A 253 12.19 24.89 2.12
C ARG A 253 11.41 25.04 0.81
N PRO A 254 11.29 26.25 0.25
CA PRO A 254 10.75 26.44 -1.09
C PRO A 254 11.69 25.80 -2.12
N VAL A 255 11.12 25.18 -3.15
CA VAL A 255 11.88 24.55 -4.26
C VAL A 255 11.68 25.32 -5.57
N THR A 256 10.54 26.00 -5.71
CA THR A 256 10.24 26.89 -6.84
C THR A 256 10.41 28.35 -6.40
N GLU A 257 11.60 28.93 -6.54
CA GLU A 257 11.88 30.32 -6.16
C GLU A 257 11.75 31.35 -7.30
N VAL A 258 11.32 30.92 -8.49
CA VAL A 258 11.17 31.82 -9.63
C VAL A 258 10.07 32.86 -9.33
N GLN A 259 10.31 34.11 -9.69
CA GLN A 259 9.31 35.17 -9.62
C GLN A 259 8.17 34.90 -10.61
N ASP A 260 6.96 35.36 -10.29
CA ASP A 260 5.77 35.22 -11.15
C ASP A 260 5.33 33.77 -11.45
N ILE A 261 5.76 32.78 -10.66
CA ILE A 261 5.20 31.42 -10.71
C ILE A 261 4.02 31.30 -9.75
N ASP A 262 2.94 30.71 -10.26
CA ASP A 262 1.86 30.14 -9.48
C ASP A 262 1.68 28.68 -9.87
N LEU A 263 1.58 27.78 -8.89
CA LEU A 263 1.33 26.36 -9.11
C LEU A 263 -0.15 26.00 -9.13
N LEU A 264 -1.03 26.98 -9.14
CA LEU A 264 -2.45 26.79 -9.38
C LEU A 264 -2.86 27.46 -10.68
N ASN A 265 -3.76 26.80 -11.40
CA ASN A 265 -4.50 27.42 -12.48
C ASN A 265 -5.95 27.63 -12.06
N VAL A 266 -6.34 28.89 -11.94
CA VAL A 266 -7.69 29.31 -11.55
C VAL A 266 -8.46 29.77 -12.78
N ARG A 267 -9.63 29.18 -13.00
CA ARG A 267 -10.58 29.61 -14.04
C ARG A 267 -11.73 30.35 -13.40
N TYR A 268 -11.93 31.60 -13.83
CA TYR A 268 -13.02 32.45 -13.38
C TYR A 268 -14.18 32.44 -14.37
N ASP A 269 -15.40 32.55 -13.86
CA ASP A 269 -16.57 32.89 -14.66
C ASP A 269 -16.46 34.38 -15.05
N GLN A 270 -16.43 34.65 -16.36
CA GLN A 270 -16.25 36.01 -16.89
C GLN A 270 -17.40 36.96 -16.53
N ARG A 271 -18.60 36.44 -16.24
CA ARG A 271 -19.79 37.25 -15.93
C ARG A 271 -19.93 37.47 -14.43
N THR A 272 -19.65 36.46 -13.61
CA THR A 272 -19.88 36.54 -12.16
C THR A 272 -18.61 36.87 -11.37
N GLY A 273 -17.43 36.60 -11.93
CA GLY A 273 -16.14 36.73 -11.24
C GLY A 273 -15.86 35.64 -10.21
N GLN A 274 -16.74 34.62 -10.13
CA GLN A 274 -16.57 33.47 -9.24
C GLN A 274 -15.55 32.48 -9.80
N ILE A 275 -14.90 31.73 -8.92
CA ILE A 275 -13.99 30.65 -9.29
C ILE A 275 -14.83 29.44 -9.73
N VAL A 276 -14.62 28.98 -10.96
CA VAL A 276 -15.32 27.83 -11.55
C VAL A 276 -14.51 26.55 -11.41
N GLN A 277 -13.19 26.65 -11.56
CA GLN A 277 -12.31 25.49 -11.54
C GLN A 277 -10.93 25.89 -11.05
N VAL A 278 -10.35 25.03 -10.22
CA VAL A 278 -8.96 25.14 -9.76
C VAL A 278 -8.25 23.86 -10.15
N THR A 279 -7.10 23.97 -10.78
CA THR A 279 -6.27 22.83 -11.18
C THR A 279 -4.87 22.99 -10.62
N PRO A 280 -4.37 22.04 -9.83
CA PRO A 280 -2.98 22.07 -9.40
C PRO A 280 -2.09 21.78 -10.60
N LEU A 281 -1.02 22.55 -10.73
CA LEU A 281 -0.09 22.41 -11.83
C LEU A 281 0.98 21.35 -11.55
N ILE A 282 1.21 21.00 -10.28
CA ILE A 282 2.02 19.84 -9.91
C ILE A 282 1.13 18.76 -9.33
N GLN A 283 1.25 17.53 -9.84
CA GLN A 283 0.50 16.37 -9.38
C GLN A 283 1.39 15.14 -9.23
N PHE A 284 1.15 14.40 -8.14
CA PHE A 284 1.81 13.15 -7.80
C PHE A 284 0.81 12.00 -7.89
N LEU A 285 0.69 11.38 -9.06
CA LEU A 285 -0.33 10.38 -9.33
C LEU A 285 0.26 8.97 -9.16
N PRO A 286 -0.35 8.07 -8.37
CA PRO A 286 0.07 6.67 -8.36
C PRO A 286 -0.21 6.03 -9.72
N GLY A 287 0.59 5.04 -10.10
CA GLY A 287 0.39 4.30 -11.35
C GLY A 287 -0.86 3.45 -11.27
N LEU A 288 -1.77 3.59 -12.23
CA LEU A 288 -2.89 2.68 -12.41
C LEU A 288 -2.44 1.46 -13.22
N VAL A 289 -2.75 0.27 -12.73
CA VAL A 289 -2.58 -0.99 -13.45
C VAL A 289 -3.93 -1.68 -13.51
N THR A 290 -4.36 -2.00 -14.72
CA THR A 290 -5.62 -2.69 -15.00
C THR A 290 -5.34 -4.04 -15.64
N ASP A 291 -6.15 -5.04 -15.31
CA ASP A 291 -6.13 -6.38 -15.88
C ASP A 291 -4.74 -7.05 -15.78
N ASP A 292 -3.94 -6.79 -14.73
CA ASP A 292 -2.61 -7.38 -14.60
C ASP A 292 -2.72 -8.89 -14.35
N PRO A 293 -2.27 -9.76 -15.28
CA PRO A 293 -2.30 -11.19 -15.04
C PRO A 293 -1.21 -11.55 -14.03
N ALA A 294 -1.63 -12.04 -12.87
CA ALA A 294 -0.70 -12.51 -11.86
C ALA A 294 -0.12 -13.86 -12.28
N VAL A 295 1.19 -14.03 -12.07
CA VAL A 295 1.94 -15.21 -12.50
C VAL A 295 2.13 -16.13 -11.29
N PRO A 296 1.84 -17.44 -11.40
CA PRO A 296 2.09 -18.39 -10.33
C PRO A 296 3.60 -18.50 -10.06
N THR A 297 3.98 -18.46 -8.78
CA THR A 297 5.37 -18.51 -8.33
C THR A 297 5.97 -19.91 -8.45
N ASN A 298 5.14 -20.95 -8.42
CA ASN A 298 5.52 -22.34 -8.66
C ASN A 298 4.35 -23.09 -9.31
N LEU A 299 4.61 -23.78 -10.42
CA LEU A 299 3.67 -24.66 -11.12
C LEU A 299 4.03 -26.16 -10.95
N ASP A 300 5.29 -26.45 -10.63
CA ASP A 300 5.81 -27.81 -10.62
C ASP A 300 5.82 -28.39 -9.21
N ASP A 301 4.74 -29.10 -8.93
CA ASP A 301 4.53 -29.99 -7.78
C ASP A 301 5.33 -31.31 -7.92
N ALA A 302 6.38 -31.31 -8.75
CA ALA A 302 7.22 -32.47 -9.03
C ALA A 302 8.04 -32.91 -7.81
N ALA A 303 8.07 -32.09 -6.76
CA ALA A 303 8.71 -32.38 -5.48
C ALA A 303 7.69 -32.73 -4.37
N ASN A 304 6.54 -33.34 -4.71
CA ASN A 304 5.57 -33.94 -3.77
C ASN A 304 6.19 -34.95 -2.75
N GLU A 305 7.50 -35.16 -2.77
CA GLU A 305 8.25 -36.02 -1.87
C GLU A 305 9.23 -35.29 -0.94
N VAL A 306 9.36 -33.96 -1.01
CA VAL A 306 10.28 -33.19 -0.13
C VAL A 306 9.48 -32.43 0.94
N PRO A 307 9.90 -32.44 2.22
CA PRO A 307 9.30 -31.59 3.24
C PRO A 307 9.36 -30.10 2.83
N ASN A 308 8.28 -29.35 3.09
CA ASN A 308 8.13 -27.91 2.85
C ASN A 308 8.04 -27.48 1.36
N ALA A 309 7.19 -28.11 0.54
CA ALA A 309 6.87 -27.53 -0.76
C ALA A 309 6.20 -26.15 -0.57
N ILE A 310 6.57 -25.19 -1.42
CA ILE A 310 6.06 -23.82 -1.33
C ILE A 310 4.67 -23.81 -1.98
N PRO A 311 3.62 -23.32 -1.30
CA PRO A 311 2.31 -23.23 -1.91
C PRO A 311 2.31 -22.34 -3.16
N THR A 312 1.41 -22.63 -4.11
CA THR A 312 1.24 -21.75 -5.27
C THR A 312 0.71 -20.40 -4.81
N ALA A 313 1.53 -19.37 -5.01
CA ALA A 313 1.13 -17.99 -4.86
C ALA A 313 1.14 -17.32 -6.22
N TYR A 314 0.28 -16.35 -6.46
CA TYR A 314 0.24 -15.59 -7.70
C TYR A 314 0.81 -14.21 -7.43
N THR A 315 1.80 -13.80 -8.20
CA THR A 315 2.45 -12.50 -8.03
C THR A 315 2.21 -11.65 -9.26
N THR A 316 1.77 -10.40 -9.05
CA THR A 316 1.60 -9.42 -10.13
C THR A 316 2.93 -8.84 -10.59
N LYS A 317 2.94 -8.13 -11.72
CA LYS A 317 4.17 -7.50 -12.23
C LYS A 317 4.69 -6.41 -11.30
N LYS A 318 3.79 -5.77 -10.54
CA LYS A 318 4.10 -4.71 -9.59
C LYS A 318 3.43 -5.01 -8.23
N GLY A 319 4.17 -4.81 -7.15
CA GLY A 319 3.65 -4.84 -5.78
C GLY A 319 3.24 -3.44 -5.30
N GLY A 320 3.17 -3.26 -3.98
CA GLY A 320 2.85 -1.98 -3.35
C GLY A 320 1.48 -1.45 -3.75
N TRP A 321 0.47 -2.33 -3.78
CA TRP A 321 -0.90 -1.96 -4.08
C TRP A 321 -1.42 -0.98 -3.05
N SER A 322 -2.27 -0.09 -3.52
CA SER A 322 -2.91 0.97 -2.76
C SER A 322 -4.41 0.75 -2.84
N SER A 323 -5.13 1.01 -1.75
CA SER A 323 -6.58 0.81 -1.73
C SER A 323 -7.29 1.94 -2.49
N PRO A 324 -8.34 1.66 -3.29
CA PRO A 324 -8.94 0.35 -3.54
C PRO A 324 -8.19 -0.47 -4.60
N PHE A 325 -8.19 -1.79 -4.44
CA PHE A 325 -7.78 -2.75 -5.47
C PHE A 325 -8.82 -3.87 -5.58
N VAL A 326 -8.89 -4.50 -6.75
CA VAL A 326 -9.79 -5.61 -7.04
C VAL A 326 -8.98 -6.79 -7.53
N VAL A 327 -8.96 -7.88 -6.75
CA VAL A 327 -8.44 -9.18 -7.20
C VAL A 327 -9.60 -9.96 -7.80
N THR A 328 -9.45 -10.38 -9.05
CA THR A 328 -10.42 -11.19 -9.78
C THR A 328 -9.84 -12.55 -10.11
N VAL A 329 -10.51 -13.63 -9.69
CA VAL A 329 -10.09 -15.00 -9.99
C VAL A 329 -11.09 -15.64 -10.96
N TYR A 330 -10.60 -16.03 -12.12
CA TYR A 330 -11.34 -16.77 -13.14
C TYR A 330 -10.99 -18.25 -13.03
N ARG A 331 -11.98 -19.09 -12.75
CA ARG A 331 -11.80 -20.54 -12.67
C ARG A 331 -12.27 -21.20 -13.96
N ASN A 332 -11.36 -21.81 -14.72
CA ASN A 332 -11.70 -22.51 -15.95
C ASN A 332 -12.61 -23.73 -15.67
N GLY A 333 -13.66 -23.91 -16.46
CA GLY A 333 -14.67 -24.97 -16.28
C GLY A 333 -15.95 -24.53 -15.54
N PHE A 334 -15.95 -23.36 -14.88
CA PHE A 334 -17.13 -22.75 -14.30
C PHE A 334 -17.25 -21.29 -14.77
N SER A 335 -18.46 -20.79 -15.02
CA SER A 335 -18.72 -19.35 -15.31
C SER A 335 -18.53 -18.44 -14.09
N THR A 336 -17.81 -18.91 -13.07
CA THR A 336 -17.74 -18.33 -11.74
C THR A 336 -16.52 -17.45 -11.60
N VAL A 337 -16.75 -16.21 -11.18
CA VAL A 337 -15.71 -15.20 -10.92
C VAL A 337 -15.71 -14.90 -9.43
N TYR A 338 -14.54 -14.90 -8.80
CA TYR A 338 -14.38 -14.40 -7.44
C TYR A 338 -13.76 -13.01 -7.49
N MET A 339 -14.25 -12.09 -6.66
CA MET A 339 -13.74 -10.73 -6.59
C MET A 339 -13.60 -10.24 -5.16
N THR A 340 -12.66 -9.32 -4.93
CA THR A 340 -12.54 -8.61 -3.67
C THR A 340 -13.39 -7.34 -3.62
N GLY A 341 -13.77 -6.93 -2.42
CA GLY A 341 -14.41 -5.64 -2.16
C GLY A 341 -14.16 -5.16 -0.75
N ASP A 342 -14.41 -3.87 -0.51
CA ASP A 342 -14.31 -3.25 0.81
C ASP A 342 -15.71 -3.16 1.45
N VAL A 343 -15.84 -3.69 2.66
CA VAL A 343 -17.03 -3.54 3.49
C VAL A 343 -16.61 -2.99 4.85
N ASN A 344 -16.98 -1.74 5.13
CA ASN A 344 -16.64 -1.03 6.37
C ASN A 344 -15.12 -1.03 6.67
N GLY A 345 -14.28 -0.87 5.64
CA GLY A 345 -12.82 -0.88 5.78
C GLY A 345 -12.20 -2.27 5.90
N GLN A 346 -12.98 -3.34 5.69
CA GLN A 346 -12.50 -4.71 5.70
C GLN A 346 -12.50 -5.26 4.27
N LEU A 347 -11.35 -5.81 3.87
CA LEU A 347 -11.20 -6.51 2.60
C LEU A 347 -11.89 -7.87 2.66
N MET A 348 -12.84 -8.09 1.75
CA MET A 348 -13.66 -9.29 1.71
C MET A 348 -13.71 -9.91 0.31
N VAL A 349 -14.09 -11.18 0.22
CA VAL A 349 -14.26 -11.95 -1.03
C VAL A 349 -15.73 -12.29 -1.27
N ALA A 350 -16.19 -12.08 -2.51
CA ALA A 350 -17.51 -12.48 -3.01
C ALA A 350 -17.38 -13.30 -4.30
N ARG A 351 -18.40 -14.10 -4.60
CA ARG A 351 -18.50 -14.91 -5.83
C ARG A 351 -19.25 -14.10 -6.90
N GLY A 352 -18.62 -13.05 -7.39
CA GLY A 352 -19.20 -12.11 -8.33
C GLY A 352 -19.78 -10.88 -7.64
N ALA A 353 -20.14 -9.87 -8.44
CA ALA A 353 -20.52 -8.56 -7.93
C ALA A 353 -21.87 -8.52 -7.19
N SER A 354 -22.75 -9.48 -7.46
CA SER A 354 -24.08 -9.58 -6.86
C SER A 354 -24.16 -10.51 -5.65
N ASP A 355 -23.13 -11.32 -5.42
CA ASP A 355 -23.12 -12.27 -4.30
C ASP A 355 -22.67 -11.58 -3.02
N ALA A 356 -23.24 -12.00 -1.89
CA ALA A 356 -22.82 -11.50 -0.60
C ALA A 356 -21.35 -11.85 -0.34
N PHE A 357 -20.62 -10.93 0.30
CA PHE A 357 -19.29 -11.23 0.83
C PHE A 357 -19.38 -12.34 1.87
N ARG A 358 -18.48 -13.33 1.79
CA ARG A 358 -18.50 -14.51 2.67
C ARG A 358 -17.18 -14.78 3.40
N PHE A 359 -16.06 -14.31 2.86
CA PHE A 359 -14.74 -14.45 3.47
C PHE A 359 -14.11 -13.08 3.70
N ASN A 360 -13.69 -12.82 4.93
CA ASN A 360 -13.07 -11.59 5.38
C ASN A 360 -11.54 -11.79 5.47
N ILE A 361 -10.84 -11.29 4.47
CA ILE A 361 -9.38 -11.39 4.37
C ILE A 361 -8.73 -10.62 5.52
N THR A 362 -9.29 -9.48 5.92
CA THR A 362 -8.74 -8.67 7.01
C THR A 362 -8.78 -9.42 8.33
N ALA A 363 -9.91 -10.05 8.64
CA ALA A 363 -10.06 -10.88 9.84
C ALA A 363 -9.09 -12.09 9.83
N TYR A 364 -8.95 -12.75 8.68
CA TYR A 364 -7.97 -13.84 8.51
C TYR A 364 -6.54 -13.39 8.83
N GLN A 365 -6.12 -12.25 8.28
CA GLN A 365 -4.78 -11.69 8.51
C GLN A 365 -4.55 -11.32 9.98
N LEU A 366 -5.56 -10.78 10.66
CA LEU A 366 -5.50 -10.47 12.10
C LEU A 366 -5.36 -11.73 12.96
N MET A 367 -6.11 -12.78 12.65
CA MET A 367 -5.98 -14.06 13.36
C MET A 367 -4.62 -14.72 13.10
N GLN A 368 -4.12 -14.61 11.87
CA GLN A 368 -2.80 -15.12 11.51
C GLN A 368 -1.69 -14.37 12.27
N SER A 369 -1.75 -13.05 12.36
CA SER A 369 -0.74 -12.25 13.08
C SER A 369 -0.76 -12.50 14.59
N ALA A 370 -1.92 -12.82 15.15
CA ALA A 370 -2.07 -13.26 16.54
C ALA A 370 -1.58 -14.69 16.82
N GLY A 371 -1.20 -15.45 15.78
CA GLY A 371 -0.75 -16.85 15.91
C GLY A 371 -1.87 -17.84 16.22
N CYS A 372 -3.13 -17.49 15.89
CA CYS A 372 -4.30 -18.32 16.23
C CYS A 372 -4.37 -19.65 15.48
N TYR A 373 -3.56 -19.83 14.44
CA TYR A 373 -3.54 -21.06 13.65
C TYR A 373 -2.31 -21.93 13.91
N ASP A 374 -1.39 -21.51 14.79
CA ASP A 374 -0.21 -22.27 15.15
C ASP A 374 -0.53 -23.34 16.22
N GLU A 375 0.30 -24.37 16.32
CA GLU A 375 0.12 -25.42 17.33
C GLU A 375 0.41 -24.87 18.74
N GLY A 376 -0.48 -25.16 19.70
CA GLY A 376 -0.27 -24.84 21.12
C GLY A 376 -0.40 -23.35 21.48
N THR A 377 -0.62 -22.48 20.50
CA THR A 377 -0.77 -21.01 20.68
C THR A 377 -2.22 -20.55 20.74
N TRP A 378 -3.19 -21.48 20.68
CA TRP A 378 -4.60 -21.15 20.90
C TRP A 378 -4.83 -20.68 22.34
N ASN A 379 -4.54 -19.41 22.59
CA ASN A 379 -4.98 -18.73 23.78
C ASN A 379 -6.44 -18.35 23.57
N ALA A 380 -7.33 -19.15 24.18
CA ALA A 380 -8.77 -18.97 24.05
C ALA A 380 -9.20 -17.52 24.28
N GLY A 381 -8.55 -16.76 25.17
CA GLY A 381 -8.91 -15.36 25.43
C GLY A 381 -8.46 -14.35 24.36
N VAL A 382 -7.40 -14.63 23.60
CA VAL A 382 -6.92 -13.72 22.53
C VAL A 382 -7.65 -14.01 21.23
N CYS A 383 -7.69 -15.29 20.84
CA CYS A 383 -8.26 -15.69 19.56
C CYS A 383 -9.80 -15.70 19.52
N SER A 384 -10.49 -15.80 20.68
CA SER A 384 -11.96 -15.72 20.72
C SER A 384 -12.50 -14.31 20.52
N ASN A 385 -11.68 -13.29 20.77
CA ASN A 385 -12.08 -11.88 20.71
C ASN A 385 -11.79 -11.24 19.35
N LEU A 386 -11.15 -11.98 18.44
CA LEU A 386 -10.89 -11.53 17.08
C LEU A 386 -12.08 -11.83 16.16
N PRO A 387 -12.30 -11.00 15.12
CA PRO A 387 -13.38 -11.21 14.17
C PRO A 387 -13.22 -12.54 13.41
N ASP A 388 -14.35 -13.19 13.12
CA ASP A 388 -14.40 -14.41 12.31
C ASP A 388 -14.07 -14.09 10.84
N PRO A 389 -13.12 -14.79 10.21
CA PRO A 389 -12.88 -14.68 8.76
C PRO A 389 -14.08 -15.14 7.94
N TRP A 390 -15.01 -15.92 8.49
CA TRP A 390 -16.27 -16.27 7.85
C TRP A 390 -17.42 -15.42 8.39
N ILE A 391 -18.19 -14.80 7.51
CA ILE A 391 -19.23 -13.85 7.92
C ILE A 391 -20.48 -14.60 8.38
N GLN A 392 -20.79 -14.51 9.69
CA GLN A 392 -22.00 -15.08 10.30
C GLN A 392 -23.28 -14.46 9.72
N GLY A 393 -24.30 -15.31 9.48
CA GLY A 393 -25.62 -14.91 8.98
C GLY A 393 -25.95 -15.40 7.57
N SER A 394 -25.11 -16.26 6.98
CA SER A 394 -25.35 -16.91 5.67
C SER A 394 -26.40 -18.04 5.68
N GLY A 395 -26.94 -18.38 6.86
CA GLY A 395 -27.92 -19.45 7.06
C GLY A 395 -27.30 -20.74 7.63
N SER A 396 -28.16 -21.69 8.00
CA SER A 396 -27.86 -22.92 8.74
C SER A 396 -26.98 -23.97 8.01
N TRP A 397 -26.15 -23.58 7.05
CA TRP A 397 -25.31 -24.44 6.23
C TRP A 397 -24.06 -24.93 6.97
N GLU A 398 -23.56 -24.14 7.92
CA GLU A 398 -22.35 -24.42 8.72
C GLU A 398 -22.54 -25.53 9.77
N ARG A 399 -23.79 -25.97 10.03
CA ARG A 399 -24.08 -27.12 10.91
C ARG A 399 -24.67 -28.32 10.18
N ASN A 400 -25.08 -28.18 8.93
CA ASN A 400 -25.78 -29.25 8.20
C ASN A 400 -25.12 -29.54 6.84
N PRO A 401 -24.20 -30.51 6.79
CA PRO A 401 -23.43 -30.84 5.59
C PRO A 401 -24.24 -31.54 4.50
N THR A 402 -25.49 -31.89 4.75
CA THR A 402 -26.38 -32.49 3.74
C THR A 402 -26.96 -31.45 2.77
N SER A 403 -26.81 -30.15 3.05
CA SER A 403 -27.20 -29.07 2.13
C SER A 403 -26.02 -28.43 1.41
N LEU A 404 -24.84 -29.08 1.39
CA LEU A 404 -23.68 -28.68 0.58
C LEU A 404 -23.86 -28.90 -0.93
N ASP A 405 -25.08 -29.20 -1.38
CA ASP A 405 -25.48 -29.18 -2.79
C ASP A 405 -25.52 -27.75 -3.40
N ALA A 406 -25.10 -26.72 -2.66
CA ALA A 406 -24.77 -25.42 -3.24
C ALA A 406 -23.49 -25.59 -4.08
N PRO A 407 -23.53 -25.34 -5.40
CA PRO A 407 -22.65 -26.04 -6.33
C PRO A 407 -21.15 -25.77 -6.20
N TYR A 408 -20.67 -24.75 -5.47
CA TYR A 408 -19.22 -24.59 -5.21
C TYR A 408 -18.98 -23.89 -3.85
N PRO A 409 -18.08 -24.40 -2.99
CA PRO A 409 -17.59 -23.61 -1.86
C PRO A 409 -16.88 -22.35 -2.37
N TYR A 410 -17.08 -21.22 -1.69
CA TYR A 410 -16.36 -19.97 -1.98
C TYR A 410 -14.86 -20.22 -1.92
N LEU A 411 -14.10 -19.59 -2.81
CA LEU A 411 -12.65 -19.75 -2.92
C LEU A 411 -11.95 -18.80 -1.94
N PRO A 412 -11.46 -19.26 -0.77
CA PRO A 412 -10.70 -18.38 0.12
C PRO A 412 -9.31 -18.15 -0.46
N PHE A 413 -8.83 -16.91 -0.33
CA PHE A 413 -7.46 -16.54 -0.62
C PHE A 413 -7.06 -15.36 0.26
N ASN A 414 -5.76 -15.25 0.50
CA ASN A 414 -5.14 -14.12 1.16
C ASN A 414 -4.51 -13.19 0.12
N VAL A 415 -4.39 -11.91 0.47
CA VAL A 415 -3.77 -10.89 -0.37
C VAL A 415 -2.72 -10.16 0.44
N ASP A 416 -1.47 -10.18 -0.03
CA ASP A 416 -0.43 -9.27 0.43
C ASP A 416 -0.28 -8.11 -0.57
N PRO A 417 -0.88 -6.94 -0.30
CA PRO A 417 -0.78 -5.79 -1.19
C PRO A 417 0.65 -5.21 -1.24
N ARG A 418 1.51 -5.46 -0.24
CA ARG A 418 2.88 -4.92 -0.23
C ARG A 418 3.74 -5.66 -1.25
N SER A 419 3.71 -6.99 -1.23
CA SER A 419 4.43 -7.82 -2.20
C SER A 419 3.72 -7.90 -3.56
N GLY A 420 2.41 -7.69 -3.59
CA GLY A 420 1.56 -7.94 -4.77
C GLY A 420 1.27 -9.44 -4.96
N THR A 421 1.15 -10.17 -3.86
CA THR A 421 0.99 -11.63 -3.87
C THR A 421 -0.41 -12.04 -3.43
N VAL A 422 -1.04 -12.93 -4.18
CA VAL A 422 -2.30 -13.60 -3.82
C VAL A 422 -1.98 -15.06 -3.48
N SER A 423 -2.29 -15.47 -2.25
CA SER A 423 -2.03 -16.83 -1.77
C SER A 423 -3.33 -17.58 -1.54
N PHE A 424 -3.44 -18.78 -2.11
CA PHE A 424 -4.59 -19.67 -1.90
C PHE A 424 -4.34 -20.71 -0.82
N ALA A 425 -3.17 -20.64 -0.18
CA ALA A 425 -2.81 -21.51 0.92
C ALA A 425 -3.24 -20.91 2.24
N ILE A 426 -4.19 -21.57 2.89
CA ILE A 426 -4.68 -21.21 4.22
C ILE A 426 -4.55 -22.41 5.15
N PRO A 427 -4.29 -22.21 6.45
CA PRO A 427 -4.40 -23.27 7.44
C PRO A 427 -5.78 -23.92 7.34
N ALA A 428 -5.85 -25.25 7.35
CA ALA A 428 -7.12 -25.97 7.31
C ALA A 428 -8.06 -25.54 8.46
N VAL A 429 -7.46 -25.10 9.57
CA VAL A 429 -8.16 -24.64 10.75
C VAL A 429 -8.84 -23.28 10.59
N ALA A 430 -8.40 -22.47 9.63
CA ALA A 430 -9.03 -21.19 9.28
C ALA A 430 -10.39 -21.36 8.57
N VAL A 431 -10.77 -22.59 8.22
CA VAL A 431 -12.11 -22.92 7.67
C VAL A 431 -13.14 -23.09 8.80
N PHE A 432 -12.69 -23.25 10.03
CA PHE A 432 -13.57 -23.37 11.20
C PHE A 432 -13.73 -22.04 11.93
N ARG A 433 -14.77 -21.96 12.76
CA ARG A 433 -15.09 -20.75 13.53
C ARG A 433 -14.00 -20.46 14.58
N PRO A 434 -13.75 -19.18 14.88
CA PRO A 434 -12.98 -18.79 16.06
C PRO A 434 -13.60 -19.41 17.32
N GLY A 435 -12.77 -20.11 18.11
CA GLY A 435 -13.22 -20.88 19.28
C GLY A 435 -13.07 -22.38 19.10
N GLU A 436 -12.98 -22.86 17.86
CA GLU A 436 -12.66 -24.26 17.58
C GLU A 436 -11.15 -24.50 17.72
N LYS A 437 -10.76 -25.63 18.33
CA LYS A 437 -9.34 -25.94 18.53
C LYS A 437 -8.65 -26.04 17.16
N PRO A 438 -7.52 -25.35 16.94
CA PRO A 438 -6.86 -25.26 15.63
C PRO A 438 -6.03 -26.52 15.30
N VAL A 439 -6.41 -27.68 15.84
CA VAL A 439 -5.69 -28.92 15.64
C VAL A 439 -6.71 -30.03 15.43
N PHE A 440 -6.52 -30.80 14.36
CA PHE A 440 -7.28 -32.03 14.19
C PHE A 440 -6.72 -33.06 15.16
N GLU A 441 -7.46 -33.27 16.23
CA GLU A 441 -7.16 -34.25 17.26
C GLU A 441 -7.87 -35.56 16.90
N TYR A 442 -7.08 -36.62 16.70
CA TYR A 442 -7.55 -37.96 16.40
C TYR A 442 -7.12 -38.90 17.52
N LEU A 443 -8.00 -39.84 17.87
CA LEU A 443 -7.59 -40.95 18.70
C LEU A 443 -6.95 -41.98 17.80
N ALA A 444 -5.73 -42.37 18.13
CA ALA A 444 -4.92 -43.18 17.25
C ALA A 444 -5.39 -44.64 17.25
N ARG A 445 -6.13 -45.09 18.28
CA ARG A 445 -6.94 -46.32 18.23
C ARG A 445 -8.04 -46.32 17.16
N ASN A 446 -8.45 -45.15 16.68
CA ASN A 446 -9.45 -45.01 15.61
C ASN A 446 -8.81 -45.00 14.22
N THR A 447 -7.50 -45.26 14.12
CA THR A 447 -6.86 -45.58 12.83
C THR A 447 -7.49 -46.83 12.24
N ARG A 448 -7.76 -46.80 10.94
CA ARG A 448 -8.32 -47.92 10.19
C ARG A 448 -7.19 -48.85 9.76
N VAL A 449 -7.53 -50.11 9.51
CA VAL A 449 -6.60 -51.10 8.95
C VAL A 449 -7.09 -51.46 7.55
N ASP A 450 -6.22 -51.36 6.55
CA ASP A 450 -6.57 -51.77 5.18
C ASP A 450 -6.48 -53.29 4.99
N GLU A 451 -6.87 -53.78 3.82
CA GLU A 451 -6.83 -55.21 3.46
C GLU A 451 -5.42 -55.82 3.53
N SER A 452 -4.39 -54.98 3.49
CA SER A 452 -2.98 -55.36 3.61
C SER A 452 -2.44 -55.27 5.04
N GLY A 453 -3.29 -54.98 6.03
CA GLY A 453 -2.88 -54.86 7.43
C GLY A 453 -2.19 -53.53 7.78
N ARG A 454 -2.24 -52.52 6.90
CA ARG A 454 -1.59 -51.22 7.12
C ARG A 454 -2.52 -50.30 7.91
N ARG A 455 -1.96 -49.61 8.91
CA ARG A 455 -2.70 -48.65 9.74
C ARG A 455 -2.71 -47.29 9.07
N TYR A 456 -3.89 -46.70 8.93
CA TYR A 456 -4.05 -45.42 8.28
C TYR A 456 -5.09 -44.52 8.93
N LEU A 457 -4.98 -43.23 8.62
CA LEU A 457 -5.93 -42.18 8.92
C LEU A 457 -6.35 -41.50 7.62
N LEU A 458 -7.64 -41.24 7.45
CA LEU A 458 -8.15 -40.42 6.35
C LEU A 458 -8.44 -39.02 6.89
N LEU A 459 -7.66 -38.03 6.44
CA LEU A 459 -7.88 -36.65 6.82
C LEU A 459 -9.19 -36.09 6.26
N SER A 460 -9.76 -36.67 5.20
CA SER A 460 -11.08 -36.34 4.67
C SER A 460 -12.24 -36.87 5.55
N GLU A 461 -12.02 -37.93 6.31
CA GLU A 461 -13.05 -38.57 7.13
C GLU A 461 -12.65 -38.61 8.60
N PRO A 462 -12.64 -37.46 9.29
CA PRO A 462 -12.41 -37.44 10.73
C PRO A 462 -13.50 -38.24 11.44
N ASP A 463 -13.07 -39.10 12.35
CA ASP A 463 -13.87 -40.18 12.91
C ASP A 463 -15.17 -39.70 13.59
N ILE A 464 -16.25 -40.42 13.25
CA ILE A 464 -17.65 -40.21 13.62
C ILE A 464 -17.93 -40.65 15.08
N ASN A 465 -17.01 -41.36 15.73
CA ASN A 465 -17.21 -41.93 17.07
C ASN A 465 -16.60 -41.12 18.21
N ASN A 466 -15.98 -39.96 17.94
CA ASN A 466 -15.61 -39.02 18.99
C ASN A 466 -16.86 -38.24 19.47
N THR A 467 -17.55 -38.82 20.45
CA THR A 467 -18.79 -38.32 21.05
C THR A 467 -18.70 -36.92 21.67
N ALA A 468 -17.53 -36.29 21.70
CA ALA A 468 -17.36 -34.90 22.15
C ALA A 468 -17.37 -33.86 21.01
N SER A 469 -17.35 -34.24 19.72
CA SER A 469 -17.38 -33.26 18.62
C SER A 469 -17.99 -33.82 17.33
N ASN A 470 -19.28 -34.12 17.33
CA ASN A 470 -20.06 -34.65 16.21
C ASN A 470 -20.18 -33.69 14.99
N ASN A 471 -19.40 -32.60 14.92
CA ASN A 471 -19.52 -31.56 13.89
C ASN A 471 -18.21 -31.19 13.16
N ARG A 472 -17.07 -31.83 13.45
CA ARG A 472 -15.80 -31.45 12.82
C ARG A 472 -15.59 -32.20 11.51
N GLN A 473 -16.28 -31.79 10.46
CA GLN A 473 -16.00 -32.30 9.11
C GLN A 473 -14.71 -31.68 8.57
N SER A 474 -13.86 -32.49 7.93
CA SER A 474 -12.61 -32.01 7.35
C SER A 474 -12.87 -31.06 6.19
N PRO A 475 -12.04 -29.99 6.02
CA PRO A 475 -12.09 -29.14 4.84
C PRO A 475 -11.90 -29.93 3.54
N LEU A 476 -11.19 -31.07 3.58
CA LEU A 476 -11.00 -31.96 2.41
C LEU A 476 -12.29 -32.66 1.99
N LYS A 477 -13.26 -32.79 2.90
CA LYS A 477 -14.59 -33.35 2.63
C LYS A 477 -15.62 -32.27 2.36
N LEU A 478 -15.51 -31.13 3.06
CA LEU A 478 -16.38 -29.97 2.89
C LEU A 478 -16.12 -29.25 1.56
N LEU A 479 -14.86 -29.13 1.16
CA LEU A 479 -14.44 -28.33 0.02
C LEU A 479 -13.91 -29.25 -1.09
N GLN A 480 -14.78 -29.63 -2.03
CA GLN A 480 -14.44 -30.59 -3.08
C GLN A 480 -13.31 -30.15 -4.04
N THR A 481 -12.86 -28.88 -3.96
CA THR A 481 -11.86 -28.30 -4.86
C THR A 481 -10.51 -28.01 -4.18
N VAL A 482 -10.34 -28.37 -2.90
CA VAL A 482 -9.11 -28.10 -2.17
C VAL A 482 -8.21 -29.32 -2.11
N SER A 483 -6.91 -29.10 -2.21
CA SER A 483 -5.87 -30.10 -1.94
C SER A 483 -5.11 -29.74 -0.66
N ILE A 484 -4.31 -30.68 -0.16
CA ILE A 484 -3.35 -30.40 0.92
C ILE A 484 -2.13 -29.73 0.29
N VAL A 485 -1.63 -28.64 0.89
CA VAL A 485 -0.33 -28.05 0.51
C VAL A 485 0.77 -29.06 0.86
N PRO A 486 1.53 -29.58 -0.11
CA PRO A 486 2.53 -30.61 0.18
C PRO A 486 3.61 -30.13 1.15
N GLY A 487 3.93 -30.94 2.14
CA GLY A 487 4.92 -30.61 3.17
C GLY A 487 4.49 -29.57 4.20
N SER A 488 3.24 -29.06 4.12
CA SER A 488 2.65 -28.22 5.17
C SER A 488 2.20 -29.03 6.38
N GLU A 489 2.04 -30.34 6.23
CA GLU A 489 1.51 -31.17 7.29
C GLU A 489 2.53 -31.34 8.43
N ARG A 490 2.01 -31.40 9.64
CA ARG A 490 2.77 -31.75 10.84
C ARG A 490 1.92 -32.72 11.64
N ILE A 491 2.56 -33.80 12.08
CA ILE A 491 1.91 -34.86 12.85
C ILE A 491 2.68 -35.08 14.14
N TRP A 492 1.95 -35.02 15.25
CA TRP A 492 2.46 -35.41 16.56
C TRP A 492 1.64 -36.58 17.08
N GLY A 493 2.31 -37.53 17.69
CA GLY A 493 1.68 -38.73 18.21
C GLY A 493 2.41 -39.28 19.42
N PRO A 494 1.86 -40.32 20.06
CA PRO A 494 2.56 -41.03 21.11
C PRO A 494 3.86 -41.63 20.60
N ASP A 495 4.93 -41.50 21.37
CA ASP A 495 6.21 -42.13 21.04
C ASP A 495 6.06 -43.65 20.98
N GLN A 496 6.12 -44.18 19.75
CA GLN A 496 5.95 -45.59 19.41
C GLN A 496 7.15 -46.46 19.83
N THR A 497 8.23 -45.84 20.32
CA THR A 497 9.39 -46.55 20.89
C THR A 497 9.29 -46.75 22.40
N THR A 498 8.26 -46.18 23.03
CA THR A 498 8.02 -46.31 24.47
C THR A 498 7.71 -47.77 24.83
N PRO A 499 8.38 -48.37 25.83
CA PRO A 499 8.08 -49.72 26.28
C PRO A 499 6.63 -49.87 26.79
N PRO A 500 6.02 -51.06 26.65
CA PRO A 500 4.70 -51.33 27.22
C PRO A 500 4.66 -51.03 28.74
N GLY A 501 3.62 -50.32 29.18
CA GLY A 501 3.41 -49.97 30.59
C GLY A 501 4.00 -48.63 31.04
N VAL A 502 4.71 -47.92 30.17
CA VAL A 502 5.19 -46.54 30.42
C VAL A 502 4.32 -45.54 29.67
N GLU A 503 4.03 -44.40 30.28
CA GLU A 503 3.29 -43.30 29.65
C GLU A 503 4.05 -42.78 28.41
N PRO A 504 3.47 -42.86 27.20
CA PRO A 504 4.11 -42.37 25.99
C PRO A 504 4.07 -40.83 25.93
N ARG A 505 5.25 -40.25 25.70
CA ARG A 505 5.39 -38.81 25.42
C ARG A 505 4.85 -38.49 24.04
N LEU A 506 4.34 -37.28 23.86
CA LEU A 506 3.97 -36.78 22.54
C LEU A 506 5.24 -36.37 21.78
N VAL A 507 5.48 -36.96 20.62
CA VAL A 507 6.66 -36.69 19.78
C VAL A 507 6.25 -36.34 18.35
N PRO A 508 7.01 -35.46 17.67
CA PRO A 508 6.79 -35.21 16.25
C PRO A 508 7.13 -36.47 15.45
N TYR A 509 6.23 -36.86 14.54
CA TYR A 509 6.49 -37.94 13.62
C TYR A 509 7.25 -37.42 12.39
N THR A 510 8.08 -38.28 11.80
CA THR A 510 8.90 -37.94 10.63
C THR A 510 8.29 -38.51 9.35
N ARG A 511 8.18 -37.68 8.32
CA ARG A 511 7.70 -38.09 7.00
C ARG A 511 8.69 -39.02 6.30
N VAL A 512 8.20 -40.07 5.67
CA VAL A 512 8.98 -40.93 4.75
C VAL A 512 8.43 -40.85 3.31
N PRO A 513 9.26 -41.09 2.28
CA PRO A 513 8.82 -41.15 0.89
C PRO A 513 7.75 -42.22 0.66
N TRP A 514 6.96 -42.07 -0.41
CA TRP A 514 5.81 -42.95 -0.66
C TRP A 514 6.20 -44.42 -0.86
N ASN A 515 7.38 -44.69 -1.43
CA ASN A 515 7.91 -46.04 -1.65
C ASN A 515 8.53 -46.69 -0.39
N VAL A 516 8.62 -45.97 0.73
CA VAL A 516 9.18 -46.47 1.99
C VAL A 516 8.06 -46.85 2.95
N THR A 517 8.16 -48.02 3.56
CA THR A 517 7.24 -48.44 4.64
C THR A 517 7.56 -47.65 5.91
N PRO A 518 6.58 -46.96 6.52
CA PRO A 518 6.81 -46.21 7.76
C PRO A 518 7.25 -47.12 8.91
N GLY A 519 8.35 -46.76 9.59
CA GLY A 519 8.79 -47.33 10.87
C GLY A 519 8.25 -46.57 12.09
N PRO A 520 8.74 -46.87 13.30
CA PRO A 520 8.30 -46.19 14.52
C PRO A 520 8.43 -44.67 14.44
N ASN A 521 7.41 -43.93 14.85
CA ASN A 521 7.32 -42.47 14.78
C ASN A 521 7.47 -41.91 13.35
N GLN A 522 7.13 -42.69 12.33
CA GLN A 522 7.16 -42.27 10.94
C GLN A 522 5.77 -42.36 10.29
N TYR A 523 5.56 -41.55 9.26
CA TYR A 523 4.34 -41.56 8.47
C TYR A 523 4.61 -41.30 6.99
N ARG A 524 3.69 -41.71 6.12
CA ARG A 524 3.61 -41.23 4.73
C ARG A 524 2.21 -40.70 4.44
N ILE A 525 2.10 -39.75 3.53
CA ILE A 525 0.83 -39.09 3.20
C ILE A 525 0.62 -39.01 1.70
N ASN A 526 -0.62 -39.21 1.27
CA ASN A 526 -1.05 -38.97 -0.10
C ASN A 526 -1.67 -37.58 -0.24
N TYR A 527 -1.04 -36.70 -1.03
CA TYR A 527 -1.55 -35.35 -1.31
C TYR A 527 -2.54 -35.30 -2.48
N ARG A 528 -2.58 -36.34 -3.34
CA ARG A 528 -3.42 -36.37 -4.54
C ARG A 528 -4.24 -37.64 -4.59
N GLY A 529 -5.55 -37.47 -4.49
CA GLY A 529 -6.47 -38.58 -4.50
C GLY A 529 -7.40 -38.63 -5.70
N THR A 530 -7.92 -39.83 -5.95
CA THR A 530 -9.11 -40.06 -6.75
C THR A 530 -10.28 -40.32 -5.82
N SER A 531 -11.45 -39.79 -6.14
CA SER A 531 -12.61 -39.79 -5.24
C SER A 531 -13.26 -41.16 -5.05
N ASN A 532 -12.89 -42.20 -5.82
CA ASN A 532 -13.62 -43.47 -5.90
C ASN A 532 -12.72 -44.73 -5.92
N GLY A 533 -11.55 -44.71 -5.27
CA GLY A 533 -10.59 -45.83 -5.25
C GLY A 533 -10.29 -46.42 -3.86
N HIS A 534 -9.42 -47.42 -3.83
CA HIS A 534 -8.78 -47.96 -2.61
C HIS A 534 -8.31 -46.81 -1.70
N PRO A 535 -8.42 -46.90 -0.35
CA PRO A 535 -8.14 -45.77 0.56
C PRO A 535 -6.76 -45.13 0.37
N THR A 536 -5.74 -45.90 -0.04
CA THR A 536 -4.40 -45.38 -0.37
C THR A 536 -4.40 -44.37 -1.53
N LEU A 537 -5.42 -44.42 -2.38
CA LEU A 537 -5.62 -43.53 -3.52
C LEU A 537 -6.45 -42.30 -3.14
N GLN A 538 -6.85 -42.13 -1.89
CA GLN A 538 -7.61 -40.96 -1.45
C GLN A 538 -6.70 -39.83 -0.96
N THR A 539 -7.12 -38.58 -1.19
CA THR A 539 -6.43 -37.39 -0.71
C THR A 539 -6.45 -37.37 0.81
N GLY A 540 -5.31 -37.12 1.44
CA GLY A 540 -5.21 -37.11 2.89
C GLY A 540 -5.19 -38.50 3.52
N TYR A 541 -4.88 -39.55 2.76
CA TYR A 541 -4.50 -40.84 3.33
C TYR A 541 -3.14 -40.72 4.00
N VAL A 542 -3.10 -40.91 5.33
CA VAL A 542 -1.88 -40.93 6.13
C VAL A 542 -1.67 -42.34 6.65
N GLU A 543 -0.58 -42.98 6.27
CA GLU A 543 -0.19 -44.29 6.76
C GLU A 543 0.88 -44.20 7.83
N PHE A 544 0.71 -45.01 8.87
CA PHE A 544 1.59 -45.14 10.01
C PHE A 544 2.19 -46.55 10.07
N TRP A 545 3.17 -46.72 10.97
CA TRP A 545 3.70 -48.02 11.30
C TRP A 545 2.60 -48.99 11.77
N SER A 546 2.46 -50.13 11.10
CA SER A 546 1.37 -51.09 11.31
C SER A 546 1.49 -51.89 12.62
N GLN A 547 2.71 -52.11 13.11
CA GLN A 547 2.99 -52.87 14.34
C GLN A 547 2.83 -52.05 15.62
N TRP A 548 2.39 -50.81 15.50
CA TRP A 548 2.14 -49.95 16.63
C TRP A 548 1.07 -50.54 17.56
N GLN A 549 1.45 -50.79 18.82
CA GLN A 549 0.53 -51.17 19.89
C GLN A 549 -0.05 -49.90 20.49
N VAL A 550 -1.38 -49.74 20.44
CA VAL A 550 -2.05 -48.54 20.93
C VAL A 550 -2.17 -48.60 22.46
N PRO A 551 -1.50 -47.72 23.22
CA PRO A 551 -1.62 -47.71 24.67
C PRO A 551 -3.00 -47.16 25.05
N SER A 552 -3.72 -47.84 25.96
CA SER A 552 -4.98 -47.36 26.50
C SER A 552 -4.75 -46.56 27.80
N GLY A 553 -5.41 -45.42 27.94
CA GLY A 553 -5.38 -44.61 29.16
C GLY A 553 -5.32 -43.10 28.90
N THR A 554 -5.16 -42.35 29.99
CA THR A 554 -5.23 -40.88 30.01
C THR A 554 -4.09 -40.33 30.83
N ARG A 555 -3.42 -39.29 30.34
CA ARG A 555 -2.40 -38.51 31.04
C ARG A 555 -3.01 -37.78 32.25
N ALA A 556 -2.14 -37.30 33.14
CA ALA A 556 -2.54 -36.51 34.31
C ALA A 556 -3.30 -35.22 33.95
N ASP A 557 -3.11 -34.69 32.74
CA ASP A 557 -3.81 -33.52 32.19
C ASP A 557 -5.17 -33.86 31.54
N GLY A 558 -5.60 -35.12 31.61
CA GLY A 558 -6.86 -35.60 31.01
C GLY A 558 -6.77 -35.88 29.50
N THR A 559 -5.60 -35.75 28.86
CA THR A 559 -5.43 -36.09 27.45
C THR A 559 -5.21 -37.60 27.24
N PRO A 560 -5.81 -38.23 26.21
CA PRO A 560 -5.57 -39.64 25.91
C PRO A 560 -4.10 -39.92 25.58
N TYR A 561 -3.57 -41.06 26.03
CA TYR A 561 -2.21 -41.48 25.70
C TYR A 561 -2.03 -41.68 24.19
N ASP A 562 -3.07 -42.07 23.48
CA ASP A 562 -3.10 -42.34 22.05
C ASP A 562 -3.57 -41.16 21.21
N LEU A 563 -3.33 -39.92 21.64
CA LEU A 563 -3.72 -38.74 20.87
C LEU A 563 -2.76 -38.50 19.69
N LEU A 564 -3.31 -38.45 18.47
CA LEU A 564 -2.67 -37.92 17.28
C LEU A 564 -3.14 -36.48 17.05
N ARG A 565 -2.20 -35.59 16.77
CA ARG A 565 -2.45 -34.21 16.37
C ARG A 565 -1.96 -34.00 14.96
N VAL A 566 -2.85 -33.53 14.10
CA VAL A 566 -2.51 -33.23 12.71
C VAL A 566 -2.87 -31.78 12.41
N THR A 567 -1.92 -31.05 11.86
CA THR A 567 -2.12 -29.71 11.29
C THR A 567 -1.62 -29.72 9.84
N TYR A 568 -2.32 -29.03 8.94
CA TYR A 568 -1.91 -28.88 7.54
C TYR A 568 -2.54 -27.62 6.94
N ALA A 569 -1.96 -27.11 5.86
CA ALA A 569 -2.57 -26.09 5.04
C ALA A 569 -3.32 -26.73 3.86
N ILE A 570 -4.42 -26.10 3.46
CA ILE A 570 -5.13 -26.43 2.24
C ILE A 570 -4.81 -25.42 1.17
N GLN A 571 -4.80 -25.89 -0.08
CA GLN A 571 -4.63 -25.08 -1.27
C GLN A 571 -5.93 -25.13 -2.06
N ALA A 572 -6.53 -23.96 -2.30
CA ALA A 572 -7.84 -23.87 -2.91
C ALA A 572 -7.83 -23.53 -4.41
N ASN A 573 -6.69 -23.15 -4.98
CA ASN A 573 -6.57 -22.89 -6.42
C ASN A 573 -6.38 -24.18 -7.22
N THR A 574 -6.73 -24.11 -8.50
CA THR A 574 -6.46 -25.15 -9.50
C THR A 574 -5.37 -24.70 -10.47
N SER A 575 -4.77 -25.63 -11.21
CA SER A 575 -3.78 -25.33 -12.26
C SER A 575 -4.35 -24.48 -13.40
N ASN A 576 -5.67 -24.39 -13.54
CA ASN A 576 -6.35 -23.63 -14.59
C ASN A 576 -6.93 -22.30 -14.10
N ASP A 577 -6.71 -21.92 -12.83
CA ASP A 577 -7.17 -20.65 -12.30
C ASP A 577 -6.31 -19.51 -12.84
N VAL A 578 -6.96 -18.47 -13.35
CA VAL A 578 -6.34 -17.23 -13.82
C VAL A 578 -6.65 -16.13 -12.82
N VAL A 579 -5.62 -15.52 -12.26
CA VAL A 579 -5.74 -14.40 -11.32
C VAL A 579 -5.40 -13.12 -12.05
N LYS A 580 -6.31 -12.15 -12.00
CA LYS A 580 -6.11 -10.80 -12.50
C LYS A 580 -6.30 -9.79 -11.39
N VAL A 581 -5.60 -8.67 -11.46
CA VAL A 581 -5.69 -7.64 -10.43
C VAL A 581 -5.76 -6.26 -11.07
N ASP A 582 -6.73 -5.45 -10.60
CA ASP A 582 -6.82 -4.02 -10.85
C ASP A 582 -6.35 -3.28 -9.60
N TYR A 583 -5.34 -2.42 -9.73
CA TYR A 583 -4.77 -1.74 -8.57
C TYR A 583 -4.07 -0.44 -8.93
N MET A 584 -4.06 0.50 -7.97
CA MET A 584 -3.10 1.58 -7.95
C MET A 584 -1.81 1.10 -7.27
N THR A 585 -0.64 1.43 -7.82
CA THR A 585 0.65 0.99 -7.27
C THR A 585 1.51 2.16 -6.81
N ARG A 586 2.16 1.97 -5.66
CA ARG A 586 3.20 2.84 -5.10
C ARG A 586 4.59 2.52 -5.65
N SER A 587 4.72 1.44 -6.42
CA SER A 587 5.97 1.09 -7.09
C SER A 587 6.24 1.95 -8.32
N GLN A 588 5.23 2.70 -8.79
CA GLN A 588 5.33 3.60 -9.93
C GLN A 588 4.46 4.83 -9.72
N TYR A 589 5.03 6.00 -9.96
CA TYR A 589 4.32 7.28 -9.92
C TYR A 589 4.40 7.99 -11.27
N THR A 590 3.34 8.70 -11.61
CA THR A 590 3.35 9.71 -12.67
C THR A 590 3.49 11.08 -12.03
N LEU A 591 4.61 11.74 -12.31
CA LEU A 591 4.87 13.11 -11.90
C LEU A 591 4.51 14.02 -13.07
N ALA A 592 3.47 14.84 -12.88
CA ALA A 592 3.09 15.88 -13.82
C ALA A 592 3.48 17.23 -13.21
N ILE A 593 4.37 17.97 -13.87
CA ILE A 593 4.75 19.32 -13.49
C ILE A 593 4.34 20.24 -14.62
N SER A 594 3.45 21.16 -14.32
CA SER A 594 3.12 22.28 -15.16
C SER A 594 3.56 23.56 -14.46
N ILE A 595 4.04 24.52 -15.22
CA ILE A 595 4.40 25.84 -14.70
C ILE A 595 3.58 26.87 -15.46
N LYS A 596 2.93 27.75 -14.70
CA LYS A 596 2.24 28.94 -15.21
C LYS A 596 3.15 30.13 -14.99
N LEU A 597 3.51 30.78 -16.10
CA LEU A 597 4.30 32.01 -16.12
C LEU A 597 3.43 33.12 -16.67
N TYR A 598 3.50 34.32 -16.10
CA TYR A 598 2.79 35.47 -16.64
C TYR A 598 3.73 36.29 -17.53
N ASP A 599 3.25 36.68 -18.71
CA ASP A 599 3.96 37.63 -19.55
C ASP A 599 3.95 39.00 -18.83
N PRO A 600 5.11 39.60 -18.55
CA PRO A 600 5.18 40.88 -17.84
C PRO A 600 4.58 42.06 -18.62
N THR A 601 4.36 41.92 -19.92
CA THR A 601 3.81 42.96 -20.79
C THR A 601 2.32 42.83 -21.02
N THR A 602 1.80 41.61 -21.16
CA THR A 602 0.38 41.38 -21.44
C THR A 602 -0.39 40.82 -20.24
N GLY A 603 0.30 40.29 -19.23
CA GLY A 603 -0.31 39.54 -18.13
C GLY A 603 -0.81 38.16 -18.53
N ASP A 604 -0.62 37.75 -19.79
CA ASP A 604 -1.15 36.48 -20.29
C ASP A 604 -0.38 35.29 -19.68
N PRO A 605 -1.09 34.23 -19.28
CA PRO A 605 -0.46 33.03 -18.77
C PRO A 605 0.11 32.17 -19.91
N LEU A 606 1.40 31.87 -19.83
CA LEU A 606 2.05 30.81 -20.58
C LEU A 606 2.11 29.55 -19.71
N LEU A 607 1.46 28.48 -20.17
CA LEU A 607 1.50 27.17 -19.53
C LEU A 607 2.51 26.27 -20.23
N MET A 608 3.29 25.57 -19.43
CA MET A 608 4.25 24.57 -19.88
C MET A 608 4.08 23.33 -19.04
N SER A 609 4.07 22.15 -19.65
CA SER A 609 3.83 20.90 -18.95
C SER A 609 4.90 19.87 -19.29
N LEU A 610 5.36 19.16 -18.28
CA LEU A 610 6.30 18.04 -18.36
C LEU A 610 5.73 16.91 -17.53
N THR A 611 5.67 15.71 -18.12
CA THR A 611 5.17 14.52 -17.44
C THR A 611 6.21 13.42 -17.55
N THR A 612 6.48 12.73 -16.45
CA THR A 612 7.36 11.57 -16.41
C THR A 612 6.77 10.46 -15.55
N GLN A 613 7.16 9.22 -15.85
CA GLN A 613 6.85 8.06 -15.02
C GLN A 613 8.12 7.63 -14.27
N VAL A 614 8.00 7.52 -12.96
CA VAL A 614 9.10 7.18 -12.06
C VAL A 614 8.79 5.85 -11.40
N ARG A 615 9.72 4.90 -11.51
CA ARG A 615 9.66 3.64 -10.77
C ARG A 615 10.42 3.79 -9.47
N VAL A 616 9.78 3.46 -8.35
CA VAL A 616 10.42 3.41 -7.02
C VAL A 616 11.26 2.14 -6.96
N ARG A 617 12.58 2.27 -6.86
CA ARG A 617 13.53 1.16 -7.00
C ARG A 617 13.66 0.34 -5.73
N ASN A 618 13.63 1.03 -4.59
CA ASN A 618 13.97 0.47 -3.28
C ASN A 618 12.74 0.22 -2.41
N LEU A 619 11.53 0.22 -2.98
CA LEU A 619 10.30 0.03 -2.22
C LEU A 619 10.42 -1.26 -1.38
N LEU A 620 10.46 -1.11 -0.06
CA LEU A 620 10.38 -2.22 0.88
C LEU A 620 9.12 -3.02 0.55
N ARG A 621 9.34 -4.27 0.16
CA ARG A 621 8.30 -5.25 -0.18
C ARG A 621 7.90 -6.01 1.07
#